data_AF-A0A485BPN4-F1
#
_entry.id   AF-A0A485BPN4-F1
#
_cell.length_a   1.000
_cell.length_b   1.000
_cell.length_c   1.000
_cell.angle_alpha   90.00
_cell.angle_beta   90.00
_cell.angle_gamma   90.00
#
_symmetry.space_group_name_H-M   'P 1'
#
loop_
_entity.id
_entity.type
_entity.pdbx_description
1 polymer ?
#
loop_
_entity_poly.entity_id
_entity_poly.type
_entity_poly.pdbx_seq_one_letter_code
_entity_poly.pdbx_strand_id
1 'polypeptide(L)'
;MLFNPKETTSETSTLWLYCSQKLVVTARYKPLRFIEWMLPRLAALKVSSSTELLAFLLEEQEEVLEQVVRQASRHVDAIEERLLSNHVQRNRADLARLRRMLLRFQRLLAPEPAAMFRLLNRPPAWIDRAVVQEFRQFTEEFTVVLNDLSGLIERISLLQEEITARQMEQSNRTLYTLTVITVLALPINIVAGFFGMNVGGIPLSANHHGFMLLVLIVGIFTVGAGYLAFRRRDDL
;
A
#
# COMPACT_ATOMS: atom_id res chain seq x y z
N MET A 1 10.51 -17.55 -11.69
CA MET A 1 9.91 -16.79 -10.55
C MET A 1 8.43 -16.61 -10.86
N LEU A 2 7.53 -17.23 -10.08
CA LEU A 2 6.07 -17.10 -10.27
C LEU A 2 5.55 -15.69 -9.93
N PHE A 3 6.37 -14.92 -9.20
CA PHE A 3 6.05 -13.60 -8.71
C PHE A 3 6.90 -12.53 -9.43
N ASN A 4 6.22 -11.57 -10.07
CA ASN A 4 6.83 -10.33 -10.53
C ASN A 4 5.90 -9.16 -10.16
N PRO A 5 6.25 -8.34 -9.15
CA PRO A 5 5.42 -7.22 -8.70
C PRO A 5 5.30 -6.10 -9.74
N LYS A 6 6.07 -6.17 -10.83
CA LYS A 6 6.03 -5.23 -11.96
C LYS A 6 5.09 -5.68 -13.09
N GLU A 7 4.62 -6.93 -13.10
CA GLU A 7 3.67 -7.40 -14.11
C GLU A 7 2.23 -7.09 -13.67
N THR A 8 1.68 -6.03 -14.27
CA THR A 8 0.31 -5.54 -14.04
C THR A 8 -0.78 -6.52 -14.49
N THR A 9 -0.40 -7.59 -15.18
CA THR A 9 -1.32 -8.56 -15.81
C THR A 9 -0.97 -9.98 -15.38
N SER A 10 -1.09 -10.28 -14.08
CA SER A 10 -1.33 -11.67 -13.70
C SER A 10 -2.69 -12.05 -14.28
N GLU A 11 -2.71 -12.74 -15.42
CA GLU A 11 -3.93 -13.37 -15.92
C GLU A 11 -4.30 -14.49 -14.94
N THR A 12 -5.07 -14.16 -13.91
CA THR A 12 -5.66 -15.21 -13.06
C THR A 12 -6.64 -16.00 -13.92
N SER A 13 -6.37 -17.29 -14.10
CA SER A 13 -7.30 -18.23 -14.70
C SER A 13 -7.84 -19.15 -13.61
N THR A 14 -9.09 -19.56 -13.76
CA THR A 14 -9.66 -20.63 -12.93
C THR A 14 -9.15 -21.97 -13.47
N LEU A 15 -8.71 -22.83 -12.55
CA LEU A 15 -8.46 -24.24 -12.81
C LEU A 15 -9.69 -25.01 -12.33
N TRP A 16 -10.32 -25.74 -13.23
CA TRP A 16 -11.40 -26.66 -12.87
C TRP A 16 -10.79 -28.02 -12.59
N LEU A 17 -11.17 -28.64 -11.48
CA LEU A 17 -10.69 -29.94 -11.09
C LEU A 17 -11.88 -30.86 -10.81
N TYR A 18 -11.83 -32.05 -11.41
CA TYR A 18 -12.73 -33.16 -11.14
C TYR A 18 -11.89 -34.35 -10.66
N CYS A 19 -12.22 -34.89 -9.48
CA CYS A 19 -11.52 -36.03 -8.90
C CYS A 19 -12.51 -37.17 -8.66
N SER A 20 -12.12 -38.37 -9.07
CA SER A 20 -12.81 -39.64 -8.87
C SER A 20 -11.83 -40.68 -8.31
N GLN A 21 -12.30 -41.88 -7.99
CA GLN A 21 -11.47 -42.92 -7.36
C GLN A 21 -10.18 -43.29 -8.12
N LYS A 22 -10.15 -43.15 -9.46
CA LYS A 22 -8.99 -43.52 -10.29
C LYS A 22 -8.58 -42.47 -11.32
N LEU A 23 -9.28 -41.33 -11.38
CA LEU A 23 -9.07 -40.33 -12.41
C LEU A 23 -9.20 -38.93 -11.82
N VAL A 24 -8.23 -38.08 -12.16
CA VAL A 24 -8.27 -36.64 -11.94
C VAL A 24 -8.28 -35.96 -13.31
N VAL A 25 -9.24 -35.08 -13.54
CA VAL A 25 -9.34 -34.27 -14.75
C VAL A 25 -9.20 -32.81 -14.36
N THR A 26 -8.24 -32.12 -14.97
CA THR A 26 -8.07 -30.67 -14.82
C THR A 26 -8.36 -29.96 -16.12
N ALA A 27 -9.16 -28.89 -16.09
CA ALA A 27 -9.45 -28.06 -17.26
C ALA A 27 -9.17 -26.58 -16.97
N ARG A 28 -8.65 -25.87 -17.98
CA ARG A 28 -8.35 -24.43 -17.89
C ARG A 28 -8.73 -23.73 -19.19
N TYR A 29 -9.24 -22.51 -19.08
CA TYR A 29 -9.60 -21.70 -20.24
C TYR A 29 -8.42 -20.87 -20.77
N LYS A 30 -7.56 -20.39 -19.88
CA LYS A 30 -6.31 -19.69 -20.22
C LYS A 30 -5.08 -20.43 -19.68
N PRO A 31 -3.89 -20.22 -20.25
CA PRO A 31 -2.65 -20.71 -19.66
C PRO A 31 -2.52 -20.24 -18.21
N LEU A 32 -2.18 -21.17 -17.32
CA LEU A 32 -2.00 -20.90 -15.90
C LEU A 32 -0.53 -21.16 -15.56
N ARG A 33 0.21 -20.12 -15.15
CA ARG A 33 1.63 -20.24 -14.79
C ARG A 33 1.87 -21.29 -13.69
N PHE A 34 0.92 -21.45 -12.77
CA PHE A 34 0.99 -22.49 -11.74
C PHE A 34 1.02 -23.90 -12.34
N ILE A 35 0.18 -24.20 -13.34
CA ILE A 35 0.21 -25.50 -14.03
C ILE A 35 1.54 -25.70 -14.77
N GLU A 36 2.03 -24.68 -15.48
CA GLU A 36 3.31 -24.76 -16.22
C GLU A 36 4.50 -25.00 -15.29
N TRP A 37 4.49 -24.38 -14.12
CA TRP A 37 5.50 -24.56 -13.09
C TRP A 37 5.42 -25.92 -12.39
N MET A 38 4.21 -26.45 -12.24
CA MET A 38 3.94 -27.72 -11.57
C MET A 38 4.13 -28.95 -12.48
N LEU A 39 3.92 -28.81 -13.78
CA LEU A 39 4.07 -29.90 -14.78
C LEU A 39 5.40 -30.68 -14.66
N PRO A 40 6.57 -30.03 -14.55
CA PRO A 40 7.84 -30.72 -14.31
C PRO A 40 7.88 -31.50 -12.98
N ARG A 41 7.25 -30.97 -11.92
CA ARG A 41 7.18 -31.63 -10.61
C ARG A 41 6.29 -32.88 -10.66
N LEU A 42 5.13 -32.77 -11.32
CA LEU A 42 4.24 -33.90 -11.57
C LEU A 42 4.90 -35.02 -12.36
N ALA A 43 5.75 -34.69 -13.34
CA ALA A 43 6.46 -35.70 -14.13
C ALA A 43 7.45 -36.54 -13.30
N ALA A 44 7.96 -35.98 -12.20
CA ALA A 44 8.86 -36.66 -11.28
C ALA A 44 8.13 -37.40 -10.14
N LEU A 45 6.86 -37.04 -9.87
CA LEU A 45 6.08 -37.68 -8.81
C LEU A 45 5.61 -39.07 -9.24
N LYS A 46 5.76 -40.03 -8.32
CA LYS A 46 5.08 -41.32 -8.39
C LYS A 46 3.83 -41.25 -7.52
N VAL A 47 2.71 -40.89 -8.13
CA VAL A 47 1.44 -40.82 -7.42
C VAL A 47 0.76 -42.19 -7.45
N SER A 48 0.34 -42.67 -6.29
CA SER A 48 -0.28 -43.99 -6.10
C SER A 48 -1.81 -43.93 -6.15
N SER A 49 -2.41 -42.76 -5.92
CA SER A 49 -3.86 -42.56 -5.88
C SER A 49 -4.31 -41.20 -6.42
N SER A 50 -5.59 -41.07 -6.80
CA SER A 50 -6.16 -39.79 -7.22
C SER A 50 -6.26 -38.77 -6.07
N THR A 51 -6.40 -39.24 -4.83
CA THR A 51 -6.42 -38.40 -3.63
C THR A 51 -5.05 -37.81 -3.32
N GLU A 52 -3.98 -38.60 -3.50
CA GLU A 52 -2.60 -38.14 -3.34
C GLU A 52 -2.23 -37.10 -4.42
N LEU A 53 -2.73 -37.27 -5.65
CA LEU A 53 -2.58 -36.24 -6.67
C LEU A 53 -3.29 -34.95 -6.26
N LEU A 54 -4.52 -35.05 -5.73
CA LEU A 54 -5.26 -33.89 -5.25
C LEU A 54 -4.56 -33.21 -4.06
N ALA A 55 -4.04 -33.97 -3.10
CA ALA A 55 -3.25 -33.46 -1.97
C ALA A 55 -2.06 -32.64 -2.47
N PHE A 56 -1.28 -33.23 -3.37
CA PHE A 56 -0.13 -32.57 -3.98
C PHE A 56 -0.50 -31.26 -4.69
N LEU A 57 -1.60 -31.24 -5.45
CA LEU A 57 -2.06 -30.02 -6.12
C LEU A 57 -2.43 -28.90 -5.14
N LEU A 58 -3.07 -29.28 -4.03
CA LEU A 58 -3.47 -28.38 -2.97
C LEU A 58 -2.26 -27.83 -2.21
N GLU A 59 -1.32 -28.69 -1.80
CA GLU A 59 -0.07 -28.30 -1.13
C GLU A 59 0.76 -27.33 -1.99
N GLU A 60 0.91 -27.62 -3.29
CA GLU A 60 1.63 -26.73 -4.19
C GLU A 60 0.93 -25.38 -4.33
N GLN A 61 -0.41 -25.35 -4.32
CA GLN A 61 -1.18 -24.11 -4.34
C GLN A 61 -0.95 -23.28 -3.07
N GLU A 62 -0.91 -23.92 -1.91
CA GLU A 62 -0.60 -23.28 -0.64
C GLU A 62 0.81 -22.72 -0.59
N GLU A 63 1.84 -23.51 -0.93
CA GLU A 63 3.24 -23.07 -0.91
C GLU A 63 3.45 -21.84 -1.81
N VAL A 64 2.79 -21.82 -2.98
CA VAL A 64 2.83 -20.67 -3.88
C VAL A 64 2.17 -19.44 -3.25
N LEU A 65 1.02 -19.61 -2.59
CA LEU A 65 0.36 -18.51 -1.88
C LEU A 65 1.24 -17.98 -0.75
N GLU A 66 1.82 -18.87 0.05
CA GLU A 66 2.70 -18.52 1.16
C GLU A 66 3.95 -17.78 0.64
N GLN A 67 4.54 -18.22 -0.47
CA GLN A 67 5.64 -17.53 -1.12
C GLN A 67 5.24 -16.11 -1.58
N VAL A 68 4.04 -15.95 -2.16
CA VAL A 68 3.50 -14.64 -2.54
C VAL A 68 3.35 -13.73 -1.33
N VAL A 69 2.77 -14.21 -0.24
CA VAL A 69 2.58 -13.45 1.01
C VAL A 69 3.93 -13.04 1.61
N ARG A 70 4.88 -13.98 1.74
CA ARG A 70 6.23 -13.70 2.26
C ARG A 70 6.97 -12.66 1.40
N GLN A 71 6.88 -12.77 0.08
CA GLN A 71 7.54 -11.83 -0.82
C GLN A 71 6.87 -10.44 -0.81
N ALA A 72 5.54 -10.40 -0.73
CA ALA A 72 4.80 -9.16 -0.56
C ALA A 72 5.16 -8.49 0.77
N SER A 73 5.24 -9.25 1.87
CA SER A 73 5.63 -8.75 3.19
C SER A 73 7.02 -8.10 3.16
N ARG A 74 8.03 -8.80 2.63
CA ARG A 74 9.39 -8.24 2.44
C ARG A 74 9.40 -6.96 1.60
N HIS A 75 8.52 -6.86 0.61
CA HIS A 75 8.41 -5.65 -0.21
C HIS A 75 7.79 -4.48 0.57
N VAL A 76 6.79 -4.75 1.41
CA VAL A 76 6.21 -3.76 2.33
C VAL A 76 7.26 -3.29 3.33
N ASP A 77 8.01 -4.19 3.95
CA ASP A 77 9.09 -3.84 4.89
C ASP A 77 10.13 -2.92 4.24
N ALA A 78 10.53 -3.23 3.00
CA ALA A 78 11.47 -2.39 2.25
C ALA A 78 10.90 -1.01 1.89
N ILE A 79 9.58 -0.90 1.71
CA ILE A 79 8.92 0.39 1.48
C ILE A 79 8.85 1.19 2.77
N GLU A 80 8.51 0.55 3.88
CA GLU A 80 8.46 1.16 5.21
C GLU A 80 9.81 1.76 5.61
N GLU A 81 10.91 1.02 5.42
CA GLU A 81 12.26 1.52 5.65
C GLU A 81 12.60 2.75 4.77
N ARG A 82 12.08 2.79 3.53
CA ARG A 82 12.26 3.95 2.63
C ARG A 82 11.40 5.15 3.01
N LEU A 83 10.28 4.94 3.71
CA LEU A 83 9.47 6.03 4.24
C LEU A 83 10.18 6.76 5.38
N LEU A 84 11.03 6.07 6.14
CA LEU A 84 11.94 6.70 7.10
C LEU A 84 12.97 7.62 6.42
N SER A 85 13.34 7.34 5.16
CA SER A 85 14.30 8.12 4.37
C SER A 85 13.67 9.09 3.34
N ASN A 86 12.40 9.48 3.53
CA ASN A 86 11.73 10.58 2.82
C ASN A 86 11.46 10.43 1.29
N HIS A 87 11.44 9.20 0.74
CA HIS A 87 11.17 8.95 -0.69
C HIS A 87 9.68 8.66 -1.00
N VAL A 88 8.79 9.62 -0.80
CA VAL A 88 7.34 9.36 -0.57
C VAL A 88 6.51 8.99 -1.83
N GLN A 89 6.67 9.68 -2.98
CA GLN A 89 5.72 9.50 -4.11
C GLN A 89 5.75 8.11 -4.76
N ARG A 90 6.93 7.52 -4.97
CA ARG A 90 7.07 6.23 -5.69
C ARG A 90 6.55 5.06 -4.84
N ASN A 91 6.71 5.16 -3.52
CA ASN A 91 6.30 4.15 -2.55
C ASN A 91 4.77 3.95 -2.51
N ARG A 92 3.98 5.03 -2.60
CA ARG A 92 2.51 4.95 -2.57
C ARG A 92 1.92 4.15 -3.74
N ALA A 93 2.44 4.37 -4.95
CA ALA A 93 1.98 3.67 -6.14
C ALA A 93 2.32 2.17 -6.09
N ASP A 94 3.48 1.83 -5.54
CA ASP A 94 3.95 0.46 -5.38
C ASP A 94 3.07 -0.31 -4.37
N LEU A 95 2.78 0.31 -3.20
CA LEU A 95 1.84 -0.22 -2.21
C LEU A 95 0.44 -0.44 -2.80
N ALA A 96 -0.06 0.50 -3.61
CA ALA A 96 -1.37 0.37 -4.24
C ALA A 96 -1.44 -0.80 -5.23
N ARG A 97 -0.38 -1.05 -6.00
CA ARG A 97 -0.30 -2.21 -6.89
C ARG A 97 -0.25 -3.53 -6.10
N LEU A 98 0.55 -3.57 -5.03
CA LEU A 98 0.64 -4.74 -4.16
C LEU A 98 -0.72 -5.07 -3.50
N ARG A 99 -1.39 -4.07 -2.93
CA ARG A 99 -2.73 -4.24 -2.32
C ARG A 99 -3.75 -4.79 -3.31
N ARG A 100 -3.81 -4.24 -4.54
CA ARG A 100 -4.72 -4.72 -5.58
C ARG A 100 -4.45 -6.18 -5.96
N MET A 101 -3.17 -6.57 -6.01
CA MET A 101 -2.78 -7.96 -6.29
C MET A 101 -3.22 -8.90 -5.15
N LEU A 102 -2.92 -8.55 -3.90
CA LEU A 102 -3.31 -9.36 -2.73
C LEU A 102 -4.82 -9.50 -2.60
N LEU A 103 -5.58 -8.40 -2.75
CA LEU A 103 -7.05 -8.43 -2.76
C LEU A 103 -7.61 -9.37 -3.85
N ARG A 104 -6.94 -9.47 -4.99
CA ARG A 104 -7.34 -10.37 -6.07
C ARG A 104 -7.13 -11.83 -5.66
N PHE A 105 -5.99 -12.17 -5.05
CA PHE A 105 -5.76 -13.51 -4.49
C PHE A 105 -6.79 -13.84 -3.40
N GLN A 106 -7.00 -12.93 -2.44
CA GLN A 106 -7.99 -13.09 -1.39
C GLN A 106 -9.38 -13.41 -1.98
N ARG A 107 -9.84 -12.63 -2.95
CA ARG A 107 -11.17 -12.81 -3.55
C ARG A 107 -11.33 -14.17 -4.26
N LEU A 108 -10.26 -14.68 -4.87
CA LEU A 108 -10.30 -15.95 -5.60
C LEU A 108 -10.19 -17.16 -4.67
N LEU A 109 -9.39 -17.05 -3.61
CA LEU A 109 -9.01 -18.16 -2.74
C LEU A 109 -9.85 -18.24 -1.44
N ALA A 110 -10.43 -17.13 -0.98
CA ALA A 110 -11.26 -17.11 0.24
C ALA A 110 -12.43 -18.11 0.25
N PRO A 111 -13.08 -18.46 -0.88
CA PRO A 111 -14.13 -19.49 -0.88
C PRO A 111 -13.61 -20.93 -0.71
N GLU A 112 -12.33 -21.19 -0.94
CA GLU A 112 -11.78 -22.55 -1.01
C GLU A 112 -11.80 -23.29 0.33
N PRO A 113 -11.39 -22.72 1.48
CA PRO A 113 -11.52 -23.39 2.76
C PRO A 113 -12.96 -23.80 3.08
N ALA A 114 -13.92 -22.93 2.77
CA ALA A 114 -15.33 -23.22 2.97
C ALA A 114 -15.83 -24.36 2.04
N ALA A 115 -15.31 -24.42 0.80
CA ALA A 115 -15.61 -25.51 -0.12
C ALA A 115 -15.01 -26.84 0.34
N MET A 116 -13.75 -26.83 0.80
CA MET A 116 -13.08 -27.98 1.40
C MET A 116 -13.79 -28.44 2.66
N PHE A 117 -14.15 -27.54 3.57
CA PHE A 117 -14.90 -27.89 4.76
C PHE A 117 -16.23 -28.58 4.44
N ARG A 118 -16.96 -28.12 3.41
CA ARG A 118 -18.18 -28.80 2.94
C ARG A 118 -17.91 -30.20 2.40
N LEU A 119 -16.83 -30.37 1.62
CA LEU A 119 -16.39 -31.67 1.11
C LEU A 119 -16.02 -32.63 2.25
N LEU A 120 -15.25 -32.15 3.24
CA LEU A 120 -14.76 -32.94 4.37
C LEU A 120 -15.85 -33.34 5.37
N ASN A 121 -16.95 -32.58 5.43
CA ASN A 121 -18.12 -32.94 6.24
C ASN A 121 -18.96 -34.07 5.61
N ARG A 122 -18.91 -34.23 4.28
CA ARG A 122 -19.61 -35.29 3.55
C ARG A 122 -18.68 -35.87 2.48
N PRO A 123 -17.60 -36.56 2.89
CA PRO A 123 -16.63 -37.07 1.94
C PRO A 123 -17.28 -38.18 1.09
N PRO A 124 -16.95 -38.27 -0.20
CA PRO A 124 -17.32 -39.40 -1.03
C PRO A 124 -16.87 -40.73 -0.41
N ALA A 125 -17.66 -41.79 -0.61
CA ALA A 125 -17.40 -43.10 0.00
C ALA A 125 -16.06 -43.76 -0.40
N TRP A 126 -15.44 -43.28 -1.49
CA TRP A 126 -14.16 -43.78 -1.99
C TRP A 126 -12.94 -43.05 -1.39
N ILE A 127 -13.14 -42.02 -0.56
CA ILE A 127 -12.05 -41.32 0.14
C ILE A 127 -11.88 -41.92 1.53
N ASP A 128 -10.66 -42.37 1.84
CA ASP A 128 -10.32 -42.91 3.15
C ASP A 128 -10.30 -41.85 4.26
N ARG A 129 -10.59 -42.28 5.48
CA ARG A 129 -10.63 -41.39 6.66
C ARG A 129 -9.29 -40.70 6.94
N ALA A 130 -8.16 -41.36 6.64
CA ALA A 130 -6.83 -40.78 6.80
C ALA A 130 -6.64 -39.56 5.89
N VAL A 131 -7.01 -39.69 4.61
CA VAL A 131 -6.97 -38.60 3.62
C VAL A 131 -7.88 -37.44 4.01
N VAL A 132 -9.06 -37.73 4.58
CA VAL A 132 -9.96 -36.68 5.10
C VAL A 132 -9.30 -35.87 6.21
N GLN A 133 -8.50 -36.51 7.07
CA GLN A 133 -7.78 -35.82 8.14
C GLN A 133 -6.62 -34.96 7.58
N GLU A 134 -5.90 -35.47 6.60
CA GLU A 134 -4.84 -34.74 5.88
C GLU A 134 -5.39 -33.48 5.19
N PHE A 135 -6.49 -33.62 4.43
CA PHE A 135 -7.16 -32.46 3.81
C PHE A 135 -7.71 -31.46 4.84
N ARG A 136 -8.09 -31.91 6.04
CA ARG A 136 -8.50 -31.01 7.11
C ARG A 136 -7.33 -30.17 7.59
N GLN A 137 -6.17 -30.80 7.85
CA GLN A 137 -4.95 -30.09 8.23
C GLN A 137 -4.55 -29.08 7.16
N PHE A 138 -4.49 -29.50 5.89
CA PHE A 138 -4.24 -28.59 4.76
C PHE A 138 -5.22 -27.41 4.75
N THR A 139 -6.51 -27.66 4.95
CA THR A 139 -7.52 -26.59 4.95
C THR A 139 -7.29 -25.58 6.10
N GLU A 140 -6.82 -26.05 7.24
CA GLU A 140 -6.47 -25.21 8.40
C GLU A 140 -5.22 -24.36 8.10
N GLU A 141 -4.16 -24.98 7.58
CA GLU A 141 -2.91 -24.29 7.20
C GLU A 141 -3.17 -23.24 6.12
N PHE A 142 -3.91 -23.59 5.06
CA PHE A 142 -4.31 -22.67 4.00
C PHE A 142 -5.15 -21.49 4.53
N THR A 143 -6.00 -21.73 5.54
CA THR A 143 -6.78 -20.67 6.20
C THR A 143 -5.86 -19.69 6.94
N VAL A 144 -4.79 -20.19 7.59
CA VAL A 144 -3.79 -19.33 8.25
C VAL A 144 -3.10 -18.44 7.21
N VAL A 145 -2.67 -18.99 6.08
CA VAL A 145 -2.03 -18.19 5.01
C VAL A 145 -2.98 -17.12 4.45
N LEU A 146 -4.28 -17.42 4.32
CA LEU A 146 -5.29 -16.44 3.92
C LEU A 146 -5.49 -15.33 4.95
N ASN A 147 -5.38 -15.64 6.24
CA ASN A 147 -5.42 -14.65 7.31
C ASN A 147 -4.18 -13.75 7.27
N ASP A 148 -2.98 -14.31 7.07
CA ASP A 148 -1.75 -13.54 6.92
C ASP A 148 -1.81 -12.60 5.72
N LEU A 149 -2.36 -13.08 4.60
CA LEU A 149 -2.64 -12.26 3.43
C LEU A 149 -3.57 -11.08 3.77
N SER A 150 -4.62 -11.34 4.56
CA SER A 150 -5.60 -10.33 4.98
C SER A 150 -4.96 -9.29 5.90
N GLY A 151 -4.15 -9.72 6.87
CA GLY A 151 -3.37 -8.84 7.75
C GLY A 151 -2.37 -7.98 6.98
N LEU A 152 -1.73 -8.52 5.95
CA LEU A 152 -0.83 -7.76 5.09
C LEU A 152 -1.57 -6.68 4.28
N ILE A 153 -2.80 -6.95 3.80
CA ILE A 153 -3.64 -5.96 3.12
C ILE A 153 -3.99 -4.80 4.06
N GLU A 154 -4.33 -5.10 5.32
CA GLU A 154 -4.64 -4.10 6.34
C GLU A 154 -3.41 -3.25 6.66
N ARG A 155 -2.25 -3.88 6.90
CA ARG A 155 -0.97 -3.19 7.12
C ARG A 155 -0.63 -2.25 5.97
N ILE A 156 -0.84 -2.67 4.72
CA ILE A 156 -0.63 -1.79 3.55
C ILE A 156 -1.60 -0.59 3.58
N SER A 157 -2.85 -0.77 4.01
CA SER A 157 -3.82 0.33 4.12
C SER A 157 -3.35 1.37 5.16
N LEU A 158 -2.95 0.91 6.34
CA LEU A 158 -2.44 1.77 7.41
C LEU A 158 -1.20 2.55 6.96
N LEU A 159 -0.26 1.91 6.28
CA LEU A 159 0.90 2.59 5.71
C LEU A 159 0.52 3.64 4.65
N GLN A 160 -0.49 3.38 3.82
CA GLN A 160 -0.99 4.36 2.85
C GLN A 160 -1.65 5.57 3.53
N GLU A 161 -2.36 5.36 4.64
CA GLU A 161 -2.95 6.40 5.46
C GLU A 161 -1.86 7.25 6.13
N GLU A 162 -0.83 6.61 6.72
CA GLU A 162 0.31 7.30 7.31
C GLU A 162 1.07 8.15 6.29
N ILE A 163 1.34 7.60 5.10
CA ILE A 163 1.95 8.37 3.99
C ILE A 163 1.13 9.62 3.68
N THR A 164 -0.19 9.47 3.62
CA THR A 164 -1.10 10.59 3.31
C THR A 164 -1.08 11.63 4.41
N ALA A 165 -1.08 11.21 5.69
CA ALA A 165 -0.98 12.10 6.83
C ALA A 165 0.32 12.91 6.82
N ARG A 166 1.48 12.25 6.61
CA ARG A 166 2.78 12.94 6.50
C ARG A 166 2.83 13.94 5.35
N GLN A 167 2.25 13.60 4.19
CA GLN A 167 2.15 14.53 3.06
C GLN A 167 1.30 15.77 3.40
N MET A 168 0.19 15.58 4.11
CA MET A 168 -0.66 16.69 4.56
C MET A 168 0.06 17.57 5.57
N GLU A 169 0.79 16.99 6.51
CA GLU A 169 1.62 17.75 7.47
C GLU A 169 2.70 18.57 6.77
N GLN A 170 3.42 17.97 5.82
CA GLN A 170 4.44 18.68 5.04
C GLN A 170 3.84 19.81 4.19
N SER A 171 2.66 19.57 3.59
CA SER A 171 1.92 20.59 2.83
C SER A 171 1.50 21.74 3.75
N ASN A 172 0.92 21.44 4.91
CA ASN A 172 0.52 22.45 5.89
C ASN A 172 1.71 23.26 6.39
N ARG A 173 2.85 22.63 6.65
CA ARG A 173 4.08 23.33 7.02
C ARG A 173 4.57 24.26 5.92
N THR A 174 4.51 23.82 4.67
CA THR A 174 4.88 24.64 3.51
C THR A 174 3.94 25.85 3.35
N LEU A 175 2.62 25.62 3.43
CA LEU A 175 1.61 26.68 3.38
C LEU A 175 1.77 27.67 4.53
N TYR A 176 2.05 27.20 5.74
CA TYR A 176 2.34 28.05 6.89
C TYR A 176 3.57 28.93 6.63
N THR A 177 4.67 28.35 6.14
CA THR A 177 5.88 29.13 5.80
C THR A 177 5.59 30.20 4.74
N LEU A 178 4.88 29.84 3.66
CA LEU A 178 4.48 30.81 2.63
C LEU A 178 3.58 31.92 3.21
N THR A 179 2.65 31.57 4.08
CA THR A 179 1.75 32.52 4.75
C THR A 179 2.52 33.48 5.64
N VAL A 180 3.47 32.99 6.46
CA VAL A 180 4.32 33.83 7.31
C VAL A 180 5.14 34.80 6.46
N ILE A 181 5.79 34.32 5.40
CA ILE A 181 6.55 35.19 4.49
C ILE A 181 5.64 36.26 3.87
N THR A 182 4.44 35.89 3.44
CA THR A 182 3.47 36.80 2.82
C THR A 182 3.00 37.87 3.82
N VAL A 183 2.64 37.48 5.04
CA VAL A 183 2.20 38.39 6.10
C VAL A 183 3.33 39.36 6.50
N LEU A 184 4.58 38.91 6.52
CA LEU A 184 5.73 39.77 6.80
C LEU A 184 6.09 40.70 5.63
N ALA A 185 5.84 40.30 4.39
CA ALA A 185 6.07 41.12 3.21
C ALA A 185 4.97 42.18 2.99
N LEU A 186 3.74 41.91 3.45
CA LEU A 186 2.59 42.78 3.23
C LEU A 186 2.81 44.25 3.68
N PRO A 187 3.35 44.55 4.88
CA PRO A 187 3.61 45.92 5.31
C PRO A 187 4.62 46.66 4.41
N ILE A 188 5.72 45.98 4.05
CA ILE A 188 6.75 46.53 3.17
C ILE A 188 6.17 46.81 1.77
N ASN A 189 5.38 45.90 1.23
CA ASN A 189 4.75 46.06 -0.08
C ASN A 189 3.75 47.22 -0.11
N ILE A 190 2.92 47.37 0.94
CA ILE A 190 1.97 48.49 1.07
C ILE A 190 2.73 49.82 1.11
N VAL A 191 3.80 49.88 1.90
CA VAL A 191 4.60 51.10 2.07
C VAL A 191 5.32 51.47 0.78
N ALA A 192 5.98 50.51 0.14
CA ALA A 192 6.61 50.72 -1.16
C ALA A 192 5.58 51.15 -2.21
N GLY A 193 4.37 50.58 -2.18
CA GLY A 193 3.25 50.96 -3.04
C GLY A 193 2.86 52.43 -2.86
N PHE A 194 2.59 52.88 -1.63
CA PHE A 194 2.21 54.28 -1.37
C PHE A 194 3.26 55.30 -1.85
N PHE A 195 4.55 54.99 -1.68
CA PHE A 195 5.64 55.88 -2.10
C PHE A 195 5.99 55.78 -3.59
N GLY A 196 5.67 54.66 -4.24
CA GLY A 196 5.82 54.49 -5.69
C GLY A 196 4.70 55.15 -6.51
N MET A 197 3.60 55.57 -5.86
CA MET A 197 2.52 56.28 -6.53
C MET A 197 2.85 57.77 -6.69
N ASN A 198 2.74 58.30 -7.90
CA ASN A 198 2.90 59.73 -8.21
C ASN A 198 1.66 60.56 -7.81
N VAL A 199 1.28 60.51 -6.53
CA VAL A 199 0.21 61.34 -5.96
C VAL A 199 0.80 62.46 -5.11
N GLY A 200 0.32 63.69 -5.32
CA GLY A 200 0.72 64.85 -4.52
C GLY A 200 0.28 64.73 -3.06
N GLY A 201 1.12 65.17 -2.12
CA GLY A 201 0.80 65.16 -0.69
C GLY A 201 1.24 63.91 0.08
N ILE A 202 2.35 63.26 -0.33
CA ILE A 202 2.91 62.12 0.40
C ILE A 202 3.24 62.57 1.85
N PRO A 203 2.68 61.94 2.88
CA PRO A 203 2.97 62.29 4.27
C PRO A 203 4.47 62.15 4.54
N LEU A 204 5.06 63.12 5.26
CA LEU A 204 6.49 63.22 5.57
C LEU A 204 7.46 63.54 4.40
N SER A 205 6.97 63.81 3.19
CA SER A 205 7.83 64.15 2.02
C SER A 205 8.64 65.45 2.15
N ALA A 206 8.13 66.44 2.91
CA ALA A 206 8.82 67.71 3.13
C ALA A 206 9.87 67.67 4.26
N ASN A 207 9.96 66.57 5.02
CA ASN A 207 10.82 66.48 6.20
C ASN A 207 12.06 65.61 5.90
N HIS A 208 13.26 66.13 6.18
CA HIS A 208 14.53 65.47 5.82
C HIS A 208 14.69 64.08 6.47
N HIS A 209 14.04 63.83 7.60
CA HIS A 209 14.05 62.54 8.31
C HIS A 209 12.80 61.68 8.09
N GLY A 210 11.87 62.12 7.24
CA GLY A 210 10.58 61.48 7.04
C GLY A 210 10.65 60.03 6.56
N PHE A 211 11.55 59.78 5.61
CA PHE A 211 11.82 58.43 5.09
C PHE A 211 12.39 57.50 6.16
N MET A 212 13.31 58.00 7.00
CA MET A 212 13.96 57.20 8.05
C MET A 212 12.97 56.82 9.16
N LEU A 213 12.07 57.74 9.55
CA LEU A 213 11.00 57.49 10.51
C LEU A 213 10.04 56.39 10.02
N LEU A 214 9.67 56.43 8.74
CA LEU A 214 8.79 55.44 8.12
C LEU A 214 9.44 54.05 8.09
N VAL A 215 10.70 53.97 7.65
CA VAL A 215 11.47 52.70 7.67
C VAL A 215 11.53 52.12 9.08
N LEU A 216 11.71 52.96 10.10
CA LEU A 216 11.71 52.54 11.50
C LEU A 216 10.34 51.97 11.93
N ILE A 217 9.24 52.66 11.61
CA ILE A 217 7.87 52.21 11.97
C ILE A 217 7.55 50.87 11.30
N VAL A 218 7.83 50.73 10.01
CA VAL A 218 7.58 49.49 9.25
C VAL A 218 8.48 48.38 9.74
N GLY A 219 9.75 48.68 10.04
CA GLY A 219 10.70 47.74 10.64
C GLY A 219 10.21 47.21 11.99
N ILE A 220 9.80 48.10 12.91
CA ILE A 220 9.27 47.73 14.23
C ILE A 220 8.01 46.87 14.09
N PHE A 221 7.07 47.27 13.22
CA PHE A 221 5.85 46.51 12.99
C PHE A 221 6.13 45.11 12.41
N THR A 222 7.04 45.02 11.43
CA THR A 222 7.41 43.76 10.78
C THR A 222 8.12 42.82 11.75
N VAL A 223 9.06 43.34 12.55
CA VAL A 223 9.76 42.57 13.58
C VAL A 223 8.80 42.12 14.68
N GLY A 224 7.89 42.99 15.12
CA GLY A 224 6.86 42.65 16.11
C GLY A 224 5.88 41.57 15.62
N ALA A 225 5.40 41.70 14.39
CA ALA A 225 4.54 40.70 13.75
C ALA A 225 5.28 39.35 13.57
N GLY A 226 6.55 39.39 13.17
CA GLY A 226 7.41 38.21 13.05
C GLY A 226 7.61 37.51 14.39
N TYR A 227 7.95 38.24 15.43
CA TYR A 227 8.12 37.69 16.78
C TYR A 227 6.85 37.01 17.30
N LEU A 228 5.68 37.62 17.08
CA LEU A 228 4.39 37.06 17.53
C LEU A 228 3.98 35.82 16.72
N ALA A 229 4.28 35.79 15.42
CA ALA A 229 4.06 34.62 14.57
C ALA A 229 4.96 33.44 14.94
N PHE A 230 6.24 33.68 15.27
CA PHE A 230 7.17 32.66 15.73
C PHE A 230 6.85 32.14 17.13
N ARG A 231 6.42 33.00 18.06
CA ARG A 231 6.07 32.57 19.42
C ARG A 231 4.86 31.63 19.44
N ARG A 232 3.88 31.81 18.55
CA ARG A 232 2.73 30.89 18.41
C ARG A 232 3.09 29.51 17.84
N ARG A 233 4.33 29.33 17.37
CA ARG A 233 4.84 28.06 16.83
C ARG A 233 5.34 27.11 17.91
N ASP A 234 5.72 27.62 19.09
CA ASP A 234 6.26 26.80 20.18
C ASP A 234 5.16 26.26 21.12
N ASP A 235 3.93 26.76 20.99
CA ASP A 235 2.76 26.37 21.80
C ASP A 235 1.88 25.29 21.12
N LEU A 236 2.26 24.77 19.94
CA LEU A 236 1.55 23.74 19.15
C LEU A 236 2.47 22.55 18.86
#